data_AF-A0A7G9B474-F1
#
_entry.id   AF-A0A7G9B474-F1
#
_cell.length_a   1.000
_cell.length_b   1.000
_cell.length_c   1.000
_cell.angle_alpha   90.00
_cell.angle_beta   90.00
_cell.angle_gamma   90.00
#
_symmetry.space_group_name_H-M   'P 1'
#
loop_
_entity.id
_entity.type
_entity.pdbx_description
1 polymer ?
#
loop_
_entity_poly.entity_id
_entity_poly.type
_entity_poly.pdbx_seq_one_letter_code
_entity_poly.pdbx_strand_id
1 'polypeptide(L)'
;MYLADYHTHSLCSPDARCSMADMARAAVAAGVQEMCFTDHIETAPIGEIRPSCDWAALKDSFETARREMEGQPIVLRLGAELGGANADFAAAERMMAQAPELDFVIGSVHALSEAYGRRSLYYFDCKSEEEARLAIGDYLDQVLLLAEWGQFDVLGHLTLPLRYLNEKHGMHMTFDGFEERLEAIFRALISNGCGIELNTNRGNEPLPSEKWLRMYRSLGGERITLGSDAHTPEYVGCALRQNQELLKRCGFTRFCCFSCRRPQWHDL
;
A
#
# COMPACT_ATOMS: atom_id res chain seq x y z
N MET A 1 -17.03 13.42 8.91
CA MET A 1 -15.76 12.68 8.77
C MET A 1 -15.77 12.05 7.40
N TYR A 2 -14.85 12.50 6.54
CA TYR A 2 -14.73 12.00 5.17
C TYR A 2 -14.02 10.65 5.18
N LEU A 3 -14.61 9.62 4.58
CA LEU A 3 -13.99 8.30 4.49
C LEU A 3 -13.49 8.04 3.08
N ALA A 4 -12.21 7.70 2.99
CA ALA A 4 -11.59 7.28 1.74
C ALA A 4 -10.82 5.98 1.95
N ASP A 5 -10.88 5.10 0.96
CA ASP A 5 -10.13 3.84 0.90
C ASP A 5 -9.18 3.86 -0.29
N TYR A 6 -7.89 4.04 -0.01
CA TYR A 6 -6.86 4.28 -1.02
C TYR A 6 -5.96 3.07 -1.27
N HIS A 7 -6.37 1.87 -0.85
CA HIS A 7 -5.67 0.63 -1.19
C HIS A 7 -6.67 -0.51 -1.34
N THR A 8 -7.06 -0.82 -2.57
CA THR A 8 -8.04 -1.87 -2.87
C THR A 8 -7.73 -2.58 -4.19
N HIS A 9 -8.08 -3.86 -4.26
CA HIS A 9 -7.76 -4.75 -5.37
C HIS A 9 -9.01 -5.32 -6.01
N SER A 10 -8.90 -5.68 -7.28
CA SER A 10 -9.98 -6.20 -8.11
C SER A 10 -9.51 -7.39 -8.94
N LEU A 11 -10.35 -7.87 -9.87
CA LEU A 11 -9.99 -8.92 -10.83
C LEU A 11 -8.75 -8.61 -11.68
N CYS A 12 -8.27 -7.36 -11.68
CA CYS A 12 -7.02 -6.99 -12.33
C CYS A 12 -5.77 -7.41 -11.52
N SER A 13 -5.90 -7.67 -10.22
CA SER A 13 -4.85 -8.26 -9.38
C SER A 13 -4.91 -9.80 -9.40
N PRO A 14 -3.77 -10.50 -9.39
CA PRO A 14 -3.71 -11.96 -9.52
C PRO A 14 -4.34 -12.73 -8.34
N ASP A 15 -4.49 -12.10 -7.19
CA ASP A 15 -4.94 -12.66 -5.91
C ASP A 15 -6.32 -12.14 -5.45
N ALA A 16 -6.92 -11.19 -6.16
CA ALA A 16 -8.30 -10.77 -5.95
C ALA A 16 -9.27 -11.45 -6.93
N ARG A 17 -10.57 -11.44 -6.60
CA ARG A 17 -11.60 -12.25 -7.29
C ARG A 17 -12.89 -11.48 -7.60
N CYS A 18 -12.92 -10.18 -7.34
CA CYS A 18 -14.13 -9.36 -7.44
C CYS A 18 -13.93 -8.19 -8.41
N SER A 19 -14.99 -7.82 -9.13
CA SER A 19 -14.91 -6.70 -10.07
C SER A 19 -14.74 -5.37 -9.33
N MET A 20 -14.18 -4.36 -9.99
CA MET A 20 -14.14 -2.99 -9.44
C MET A 20 -15.55 -2.48 -9.08
N ALA A 21 -16.58 -2.87 -9.83
CA ALA A 21 -17.95 -2.50 -9.55
C ALA A 21 -18.49 -3.15 -8.25
N ASP A 22 -18.15 -4.41 -7.98
CA ASP A 22 -18.51 -5.07 -6.72
C ASP A 22 -17.83 -4.41 -5.51
N MET A 23 -16.54 -4.09 -5.67
CA MET A 23 -15.76 -3.38 -4.66
C MET A 23 -16.34 -1.98 -4.39
N ALA A 24 -16.71 -1.23 -5.44
CA ALA A 24 -17.34 0.07 -5.31
C ALA A 24 -18.72 0.01 -4.64
N ARG A 25 -19.54 -1.00 -4.94
CA ARG A 25 -20.82 -1.23 -4.24
C ARG A 25 -20.60 -1.49 -2.75
N ALA A 26 -19.58 -2.27 -2.39
CA ALA A 26 -19.21 -2.49 -1.00
C ALA A 26 -18.73 -1.22 -0.31
N ALA A 27 -17.96 -0.38 -1.01
CA ALA A 27 -17.52 0.93 -0.51
C ALA A 27 -18.72 1.83 -0.16
N VAL A 28 -19.71 1.93 -1.06
CA VAL A 28 -20.95 2.67 -0.79
C VAL A 28 -21.67 2.11 0.45
N ALA A 29 -21.79 0.78 0.56
CA ALA A 29 -22.42 0.13 1.71
C ALA A 29 -21.67 0.38 3.03
N ALA A 30 -20.34 0.47 2.99
CA ALA A 30 -19.49 0.81 4.13
C ALA A 30 -19.46 2.32 4.46
N GLY A 31 -20.10 3.16 3.64
CA GLY A 31 -20.12 4.61 3.79
C GLY A 31 -18.79 5.28 3.39
N VAL A 32 -17.98 4.62 2.56
CA VAL A 32 -16.79 5.20 1.92
C VAL A 32 -17.25 6.16 0.83
N GLN A 33 -16.70 7.38 0.85
CA GLN A 33 -17.07 8.47 -0.04
C GLN A 33 -16.11 8.61 -1.23
N GLU A 34 -14.89 8.08 -1.11
CA GLU A 34 -13.92 8.00 -2.20
C GLU A 34 -13.09 6.73 -2.12
N MET A 35 -12.88 6.07 -3.26
CA MET A 35 -12.16 4.81 -3.34
C MET A 35 -11.14 4.88 -4.48
N CYS A 36 -9.92 4.42 -4.22
CA CYS A 36 -8.91 4.23 -5.24
C CYS A 36 -8.66 2.75 -5.46
N PHE A 37 -8.79 2.31 -6.72
CA PHE A 37 -8.34 0.98 -7.12
C PHE A 37 -6.83 1.04 -7.36
N THR A 38 -6.08 0.21 -6.65
CA THR A 38 -4.62 0.16 -6.67
C THR A 38 -4.18 -1.27 -6.92
N ASP A 39 -4.71 -1.86 -7.99
CA ASP A 39 -4.36 -3.21 -8.39
C ASP A 39 -2.85 -3.38 -8.58
N HIS A 40 -2.36 -4.61 -8.36
CA HIS A 40 -0.93 -4.92 -8.40
C HIS A 40 -0.31 -4.68 -9.78
N ILE A 41 0.80 -3.96 -9.80
CA ILE A 41 1.67 -3.75 -10.95
C ILE A 41 3.09 -4.19 -10.55
N GLU A 42 3.40 -5.46 -10.80
CA GLU A 42 4.70 -6.03 -10.46
C GLU A 42 5.70 -5.83 -11.60
N THR A 43 6.74 -5.03 -11.33
CA THR A 43 7.77 -4.68 -12.32
C THR A 43 8.97 -5.62 -12.33
N ALA A 44 9.09 -6.44 -11.30
CA ALA A 44 10.17 -7.41 -11.14
C ALA A 44 9.61 -8.80 -10.78
N PRO A 45 10.36 -9.88 -11.07
CA PRO A 45 9.93 -11.21 -10.70
C PRO A 45 9.82 -11.37 -9.18
N ILE A 46 8.75 -12.00 -8.73
CA ILE A 46 8.56 -12.46 -7.36
C ILE A 46 8.64 -13.99 -7.36
N GLY A 47 9.79 -14.53 -6.98
CA GLY A 47 10.10 -15.95 -7.18
C GLY A 47 9.95 -16.35 -8.64
N GLU A 48 9.00 -17.22 -8.94
CA GLU A 48 8.70 -17.69 -10.30
C GLU A 48 7.64 -16.85 -11.03
N ILE A 49 6.97 -15.93 -10.32
CA ILE A 49 5.96 -15.04 -10.89
C ILE A 49 6.68 -13.99 -11.74
N ARG A 50 6.27 -13.86 -13.00
CA ARG A 50 6.86 -12.89 -13.94
C ARG A 50 6.20 -11.53 -13.79
N PRO A 51 6.95 -10.44 -14.09
CA PRO A 51 6.36 -9.11 -14.23
C PRO A 51 5.21 -9.14 -15.22
N SER A 52 4.09 -8.55 -14.86
CA SER A 52 2.93 -8.44 -15.73
C SER A 52 2.10 -7.21 -15.38
N CYS A 53 1.60 -6.55 -16.41
CA CYS A 53 0.67 -5.46 -16.28
C CYS A 53 -0.20 -5.41 -17.54
N ASP A 54 -1.51 -5.34 -17.35
CA ASP A 54 -2.46 -5.08 -18.43
C ASP A 54 -3.20 -3.76 -18.17
N TRP A 55 -2.54 -2.66 -18.55
CA TRP A 55 -3.10 -1.31 -18.42
C TRP A 55 -4.43 -1.14 -19.15
N ALA A 56 -4.65 -1.85 -20.26
CA ALA A 56 -5.88 -1.76 -21.02
C ALA A 56 -7.03 -2.42 -20.27
N ALA A 57 -6.83 -3.64 -19.76
CA ALA A 57 -7.83 -4.34 -18.95
C ALA A 57 -8.17 -3.58 -17.65
N LEU A 58 -7.16 -2.98 -17.01
CA LEU A 58 -7.34 -2.16 -15.80
C LEU A 58 -8.17 -0.91 -16.11
N LYS A 59 -7.88 -0.21 -17.20
CA LYS A 59 -8.65 0.96 -17.65
C LYS A 59 -10.09 0.60 -18.02
N ASP A 60 -10.30 -0.48 -18.76
CA ASP A 60 -11.62 -0.92 -19.19
C ASP A 60 -12.50 -1.36 -18.00
N SER A 61 -11.90 -2.03 -17.02
CA SER A 61 -12.56 -2.41 -15.77
C SER A 61 -12.97 -1.18 -14.95
N PHE A 62 -12.09 -0.18 -14.87
CA PHE A 62 -12.37 1.08 -14.19
C PHE A 62 -13.51 1.86 -14.86
N GLU A 63 -13.47 1.99 -16.19
CA GLU A 63 -14.52 2.66 -16.95
C GLU A 63 -15.88 1.96 -16.81
N THR A 64 -15.89 0.63 -16.71
CA THR A 64 -17.11 -0.14 -16.44
C THR A 64 -17.66 0.17 -15.05
N ALA A 65 -16.82 0.12 -14.02
CA ALA A 65 -17.22 0.46 -12.65
C ALA A 65 -17.73 1.91 -12.55
N ARG A 66 -17.08 2.86 -13.22
CA ARG A 66 -17.50 4.26 -13.26
C ARG A 66 -18.92 4.44 -13.84
N ARG A 67 -19.26 3.71 -14.91
CA ARG A 67 -20.60 3.74 -15.51
C ARG A 67 -21.63 3.07 -14.60
N GLU A 68 -21.31 1.92 -14.01
CA GLU A 68 -22.23 1.22 -13.11
C GLU A 68 -22.54 1.98 -11.82
N MET A 69 -21.57 2.77 -11.35
CA MET A 69 -21.69 3.56 -10.12
C MET A 69 -22.13 5.00 -10.37
N GLU A 70 -22.54 5.35 -11.59
CA GLU A 70 -23.04 6.69 -11.91
C GLU A 70 -24.25 7.04 -11.02
N GLY A 71 -24.19 8.22 -10.39
CA GLY A 71 -25.23 8.68 -9.46
C GLY A 71 -25.14 8.11 -8.04
N GLN A 72 -24.23 7.18 -7.77
CA GLN A 72 -23.95 6.70 -6.41
C GLN A 72 -23.10 7.73 -5.63
N PRO A 73 -23.21 7.78 -4.29
CA PRO A 73 -22.50 8.76 -3.46
C PRO A 73 -21.03 8.38 -3.22
N ILE A 74 -20.28 8.05 -4.28
CA ILE A 74 -18.88 7.65 -4.22
C ILE A 74 -18.08 8.25 -5.38
N VAL A 75 -16.89 8.73 -5.07
CA VAL A 75 -15.88 9.09 -6.07
C VAL A 75 -14.96 7.88 -6.31
N LEU A 76 -14.79 7.49 -7.57
CA LEU A 76 -13.87 6.42 -7.95
C LEU A 76 -12.59 7.02 -8.55
N ARG A 77 -11.44 6.52 -8.11
CA ARG A 77 -10.09 6.91 -8.54
C ARG A 77 -9.37 5.71 -9.13
N LEU A 78 -8.53 5.96 -10.12
CA LEU A 78 -7.70 4.93 -10.73
C LEU A 78 -6.24 5.12 -10.31
N GLY A 79 -5.70 4.15 -9.60
CA GLY A 79 -4.30 4.14 -9.18
C GLY A 79 -3.62 2.82 -9.52
N ALA A 80 -2.47 2.60 -8.89
CA ALA A 80 -1.68 1.39 -9.01
C ALA A 80 -0.91 1.12 -7.71
N GLU A 81 -0.79 -0.15 -7.33
CA GLU A 81 0.23 -0.57 -6.37
C GLU A 81 1.44 -1.11 -7.13
N LEU A 82 2.49 -0.30 -7.18
CA LEU A 82 3.74 -0.58 -7.86
C LEU A 82 4.65 -1.45 -7.00
N GLY A 83 4.74 -2.73 -7.34
CA GLY A 83 5.59 -3.70 -6.67
C GLY A 83 6.93 -3.93 -7.38
N GLY A 84 7.98 -4.11 -6.58
CA GLY A 84 9.27 -4.63 -7.04
C GLY A 84 10.17 -3.65 -7.81
N ALA A 85 9.84 -2.35 -7.83
CA ALA A 85 10.63 -1.34 -8.55
C ALA A 85 12.08 -1.26 -8.05
N ASN A 86 12.32 -1.54 -6.76
CA ASN A 86 13.64 -1.60 -6.12
C ASN A 86 14.59 -2.65 -6.74
N ALA A 87 14.10 -3.61 -7.53
CA ALA A 87 14.93 -4.58 -8.21
C ALA A 87 15.47 -4.08 -9.57
N ASP A 88 14.73 -3.21 -10.26
CA ASP A 88 15.14 -2.58 -11.52
C ASP A 88 14.29 -1.32 -11.78
N PHE A 89 14.77 -0.17 -11.32
CA PHE A 89 14.08 1.11 -11.48
C PHE A 89 13.83 1.47 -12.95
N ALA A 90 14.77 1.16 -13.85
CA ALA A 90 14.61 1.49 -15.26
C ALA A 90 13.51 0.64 -15.92
N ALA A 91 13.36 -0.62 -15.51
CA ALA A 91 12.23 -1.45 -15.93
C ALA A 91 10.90 -0.91 -15.39
N ALA A 92 10.87 -0.49 -14.12
CA ALA A 92 9.69 0.11 -13.52
C ALA A 92 9.25 1.40 -14.25
N GLU A 93 10.20 2.30 -14.56
CA GLU A 93 9.93 3.51 -15.33
C GLU A 93 9.37 3.21 -16.73
N ARG A 94 9.93 2.22 -17.44
CA ARG A 94 9.42 1.81 -18.76
C ARG A 94 8.01 1.22 -18.68
N MET A 95 7.68 0.49 -17.62
CA MET A 95 6.35 -0.07 -17.42
C MET A 95 5.34 1.03 -17.07
N MET A 96 5.69 1.93 -16.16
CA MET A 96 4.85 3.05 -15.74
C MET A 96 4.67 4.11 -16.83
N ALA A 97 5.62 4.28 -17.75
CA ALA A 97 5.48 5.15 -18.91
C ALA A 97 4.35 4.73 -19.88
N GLN A 98 3.87 3.50 -19.76
CA GLN A 98 2.74 2.97 -20.55
C GLN A 98 1.40 3.08 -19.82
N ALA A 99 1.40 3.53 -18.56
CA ALA A 99 0.20 3.66 -17.77
C ALA A 99 -0.75 4.72 -18.35
N PRO A 100 -2.08 4.57 -18.17
CA PRO A 100 -2.99 5.68 -18.36
C PRO A 100 -2.68 6.79 -17.33
N GLU A 101 -3.37 7.92 -17.42
CA GLU A 101 -3.31 8.90 -16.33
C GLU A 101 -3.84 8.26 -15.05
N LEU A 102 -2.97 8.19 -14.03
CA LEU A 102 -3.29 7.65 -12.71
C LEU A 102 -3.51 8.80 -11.73
N ASP A 103 -4.50 8.61 -10.85
CA ASP A 103 -4.74 9.49 -9.73
C ASP A 103 -3.71 9.29 -8.61
N PHE A 104 -3.19 8.07 -8.46
CA PHE A 104 -2.41 7.68 -7.28
C PHE A 104 -1.51 6.45 -7.54
N VAL A 105 -0.32 6.43 -6.94
CA VAL A 105 0.61 5.30 -6.99
C VAL A 105 1.14 4.98 -5.60
N ILE A 106 0.90 3.76 -5.14
CA ILE A 106 1.56 3.17 -3.97
C ILE A 106 2.86 2.52 -4.43
N GLY A 107 3.98 2.77 -3.74
CA GLY A 107 5.20 1.98 -3.90
C GLY A 107 5.26 0.89 -2.83
N SER A 108 5.43 -0.37 -3.23
CA SER A 108 5.40 -1.51 -2.32
C SER A 108 6.58 -2.48 -2.54
N VAL A 109 6.99 -3.15 -1.47
CA VAL A 109 7.97 -4.25 -1.48
C VAL A 109 7.25 -5.54 -1.08
N HIS A 110 7.13 -6.48 -2.02
CA HIS A 110 6.41 -7.75 -1.81
C HIS A 110 7.32 -8.97 -1.75
N ALA A 111 8.61 -8.79 -2.00
CA ALA A 111 9.61 -9.83 -2.00
C ALA A 111 10.87 -9.40 -1.26
N LEU A 112 11.55 -10.37 -0.67
CA LEU A 112 12.92 -10.21 -0.19
C LEU A 112 13.88 -10.00 -1.36
N SER A 113 15.12 -9.64 -1.08
CA SER A 113 16.13 -9.36 -2.08
C SER A 113 16.55 -10.59 -2.89
N GLU A 114 17.47 -10.37 -3.84
CA GLU A 114 18.10 -11.44 -4.62
C GLU A 114 18.86 -12.45 -3.76
N ALA A 115 19.37 -12.06 -2.58
CA ALA A 115 20.01 -12.97 -1.64
C ALA A 115 19.03 -14.07 -1.13
N TYR A 116 17.74 -13.77 -1.14
CA TYR A 116 16.66 -14.70 -0.82
C TYR A 116 15.97 -15.27 -2.08
N GLY A 117 16.57 -15.09 -3.25
CA GLY A 117 16.00 -15.52 -4.54
C GLY A 117 14.71 -14.78 -4.89
N ARG A 118 14.56 -13.53 -4.44
CA ARG A 118 13.35 -12.70 -4.65
C ARG A 118 12.07 -13.38 -4.13
N ARG A 119 12.19 -14.09 -3.01
CA ARG A 119 11.08 -14.82 -2.41
C ARG A 119 9.98 -13.85 -1.98
N SER A 120 8.75 -14.10 -2.42
CA SER A 120 7.57 -13.40 -1.90
C SER A 120 7.51 -13.48 -0.38
N LEU A 121 7.18 -12.37 0.28
CA LEU A 121 6.94 -12.33 1.72
C LEU A 121 5.81 -13.29 2.14
N TYR A 122 4.79 -13.47 1.29
CA TYR A 122 3.70 -14.42 1.56
C TYR A 122 4.18 -15.87 1.60
N TYR A 123 5.13 -16.24 0.74
CA TYR A 123 5.67 -17.61 0.62
C TYR A 123 7.01 -17.79 1.37
N PHE A 124 7.44 -16.80 2.14
CA PHE A 124 8.64 -16.91 2.94
C PHE A 124 8.37 -17.78 4.17
N ASP A 125 8.84 -19.01 4.13
CA ASP A 125 8.70 -19.98 5.23
C ASP A 125 9.89 -19.87 6.18
N CYS A 126 9.70 -19.08 7.24
CA CYS A 126 10.73 -18.81 8.22
C CYS A 126 10.84 -19.93 9.26
N LYS A 127 12.07 -20.34 9.59
CA LYS A 127 12.34 -21.48 10.49
C LYS A 127 12.70 -21.07 11.91
N SER A 128 13.01 -19.79 12.16
CA SER A 128 13.36 -19.26 13.48
C SER A 128 13.15 -17.75 13.58
N GLU A 129 13.03 -17.22 14.79
CA GLU A 129 12.94 -15.77 15.02
C GLU A 129 14.19 -15.02 14.52
N GLU A 130 15.37 -15.65 14.58
CA GLU A 130 16.61 -15.08 14.03
C GLU A 130 16.55 -14.93 12.50
N GLU A 131 16.07 -15.95 11.80
CA GLU A 131 15.88 -15.88 10.34
C GLU A 131 14.81 -14.83 9.97
N ALA A 132 13.73 -14.74 10.76
CA ALA A 132 12.69 -13.74 10.57
C ALA A 132 13.27 -12.32 10.75
N ARG A 133 14.13 -12.15 11.76
CA ARG A 133 14.80 -10.88 12.03
C ARG A 133 15.73 -10.46 10.91
N LEU A 134 16.50 -11.39 10.35
CA LEU A 134 17.35 -11.14 9.17
C LEU A 134 16.51 -10.76 7.95
N ALA A 135 15.40 -11.47 7.70
CA ALA A 135 14.50 -11.17 6.60
C ALA A 135 13.82 -9.79 6.73
N ILE A 136 13.44 -9.37 7.96
CA ILE A 136 12.95 -8.00 8.20
C ILE A 136 14.05 -6.97 7.87
N GLY A 137 15.30 -7.24 8.26
CA GLY A 137 16.43 -6.39 7.93
C GLY A 137 16.62 -6.22 6.42
N ASP A 138 16.63 -7.34 5.68
CA ASP A 138 16.71 -7.36 4.22
C ASP A 138 15.55 -6.59 3.57
N TYR A 139 14.32 -6.84 4.03
CA TYR A 139 13.13 -6.12 3.59
C TYR A 139 13.27 -4.60 3.79
N LEU A 140 13.76 -4.14 4.95
CA LEU A 140 13.97 -2.72 5.22
C LEU A 140 15.03 -2.10 4.30
N ASP A 141 16.07 -2.85 3.93
CA ASP A 141 17.05 -2.38 2.95
C ASP A 141 16.41 -2.19 1.55
N GLN A 142 15.50 -3.10 1.16
CA GLN A 142 14.72 -2.96 -0.08
C GLN A 142 13.75 -1.76 -0.03
N VAL A 143 13.10 -1.54 1.11
CA VAL A 143 12.21 -0.39 1.31
C VAL A 143 12.99 0.92 1.26
N LEU A 144 14.21 0.96 1.81
CA LEU A 144 15.06 2.17 1.74
C LEU A 144 15.43 2.51 0.30
N LEU A 145 15.85 1.53 -0.51
CA LEU A 145 16.11 1.74 -1.94
C LEU A 145 14.89 2.33 -2.66
N LEU A 146 13.70 1.78 -2.38
CA LEU A 146 12.45 2.29 -2.96
C LEU A 146 12.18 3.72 -2.50
N ALA A 147 12.29 4.01 -1.21
CA ALA A 147 12.09 5.33 -0.64
C ALA A 147 13.04 6.39 -1.22
N GLU A 148 14.30 6.04 -1.46
CA GLU A 148 15.31 6.89 -2.11
C GLU A 148 14.98 7.18 -3.58
N TRP A 149 14.39 6.22 -4.30
CA TRP A 149 13.95 6.42 -5.69
C TRP A 149 12.76 7.38 -5.80
N GLY A 150 11.76 7.25 -4.91
CA GLY A 150 10.74 8.29 -4.69
C GLY A 150 9.78 8.60 -5.86
N GLN A 151 9.68 7.75 -6.89
CA GLN A 151 8.81 8.02 -8.06
C GLN A 151 7.33 7.60 -7.87
N PHE A 152 6.87 7.48 -6.62
CA PHE A 152 5.50 7.11 -6.22
C PHE A 152 4.93 8.13 -5.21
N ASP A 153 3.65 8.02 -4.86
CA ASP A 153 2.97 9.01 -4.01
C ASP A 153 3.08 8.67 -2.53
N VAL A 154 2.88 7.40 -2.16
CA VAL A 154 3.09 6.90 -0.79
C VAL A 154 3.76 5.53 -0.77
N LEU A 155 4.49 5.24 0.30
CA LEU A 155 4.99 3.89 0.58
C LEU A 155 3.87 3.03 1.19
N GLY A 156 3.58 1.87 0.59
CA GLY A 156 2.60 0.90 1.08
C GLY A 156 3.08 0.13 2.32
N HIS A 157 2.12 -0.33 3.12
CA HIS A 157 2.25 -1.27 4.26
C HIS A 157 3.68 -1.54 4.80
N LEU A 158 4.34 -0.51 5.32
CA LEU A 158 5.77 -0.53 5.72
C LEU A 158 6.20 -1.69 6.64
N THR A 159 5.28 -2.28 7.40
CA THR A 159 5.58 -3.43 8.28
C THR A 159 4.96 -4.73 7.78
N LEU A 160 4.71 -4.87 6.47
CA LEU A 160 4.08 -6.03 5.84
C LEU A 160 4.64 -7.39 6.29
N PRO A 161 5.96 -7.59 6.50
CA PRO A 161 6.48 -8.86 7.02
C PRO A 161 5.76 -9.35 8.29
N LEU A 162 5.31 -8.44 9.18
CA LEU A 162 4.61 -8.81 10.41
C LEU A 162 3.26 -9.48 10.15
N ARG A 163 2.55 -9.12 9.06
CA ARG A 163 1.31 -9.78 8.66
C ARG A 163 1.54 -11.28 8.51
N TYR A 164 2.56 -11.68 7.76
CA TYR A 164 2.82 -13.09 7.50
C TYR A 164 3.50 -13.77 8.69
N LEU A 165 4.55 -13.17 9.25
CA LEU A 165 5.29 -13.77 10.37
C LEU A 165 4.39 -13.99 11.60
N ASN A 166 3.52 -13.02 11.93
CA ASN A 166 2.70 -13.12 13.13
C ASN A 166 1.34 -13.77 12.85
N GLU A 167 0.61 -13.37 11.80
CA GLU A 167 -0.76 -13.88 11.56
C GLU A 167 -0.76 -15.28 10.92
N LYS A 168 0.19 -15.55 10.01
CA LYS A 168 0.25 -16.84 9.31
C LYS A 168 1.14 -17.85 10.03
N HIS A 169 2.31 -17.43 10.53
CA HIS A 169 3.27 -18.33 11.16
C HIS A 169 3.17 -18.36 12.70
N GLY A 170 2.33 -17.52 13.31
CA GLY A 170 2.10 -17.52 14.76
C GLY A 170 3.29 -17.04 15.58
N MET A 171 4.22 -16.29 14.96
CA MET A 171 5.35 -15.67 15.66
C MET A 171 4.93 -14.39 16.39
N HIS A 172 5.87 -13.77 17.10
CA HIS A 172 5.67 -12.50 17.80
C HIS A 172 6.78 -11.49 17.45
N MET A 173 7.03 -11.34 16.15
CA MET A 173 8.08 -10.45 15.64
C MET A 173 7.68 -8.99 15.74
N THR A 174 8.67 -8.11 15.92
CA THR A 174 8.53 -6.66 15.88
C THR A 174 9.66 -6.03 15.06
N PHE A 175 9.48 -4.76 14.71
CA PHE A 175 10.53 -3.94 14.07
C PHE A 175 11.39 -3.20 15.11
N ASP A 176 11.22 -3.48 16.41
CA ASP A 176 12.05 -2.87 17.46
C ASP A 176 13.52 -3.22 17.25
N GLY A 177 14.43 -2.29 17.49
CA GLY A 177 15.84 -2.42 17.14
C GLY A 177 16.18 -2.11 15.68
N PHE A 178 15.20 -1.70 14.85
CA PHE A 178 15.41 -1.16 13.51
C PHE A 178 15.05 0.33 13.40
N GLU A 179 14.98 1.06 14.52
CA GLU A 179 14.59 2.46 14.58
C GLU A 179 15.40 3.35 13.61
N GLU A 180 16.71 3.17 13.56
CA GLU A 180 17.59 3.96 12.67
C GLU A 180 17.26 3.73 11.18
N ARG A 181 16.91 2.49 10.80
CA ARG A 181 16.53 2.15 9.42
C ARG A 181 15.18 2.76 9.05
N LEU A 182 14.21 2.68 9.96
CA LEU A 182 12.90 3.30 9.76
C LEU A 182 13.00 4.83 9.69
N GLU A 183 13.82 5.44 10.54
CA GLU A 183 14.09 6.88 10.47
C GLU A 183 14.71 7.26 9.11
N ALA A 184 15.69 6.49 8.62
CA ALA A 184 16.29 6.73 7.30
C ALA A 184 15.25 6.65 6.17
N ILE A 185 14.39 5.62 6.18
CA ILE A 185 13.29 5.46 5.22
C ILE A 185 12.34 6.67 5.28
N PHE A 186 11.88 7.05 6.47
CA PHE A 186 10.97 8.18 6.61
C PHE A 186 11.58 9.49 6.14
N ARG A 187 12.87 9.73 6.44
CA ARG A 187 13.58 10.92 5.96
C ARG A 187 13.69 10.95 4.44
N ALA A 188 14.02 9.82 3.82
CA ALA A 188 14.09 9.70 2.35
C ALA A 188 12.73 9.99 1.71
N LEU A 189 11.65 9.38 2.22
CA LEU A 189 10.28 9.64 1.74
C LEU A 189 9.91 11.12 1.86
N ILE A 190 10.14 11.73 3.03
CA ILE A 190 9.83 13.15 3.26
C ILE A 190 10.62 14.04 2.30
N SER A 191 11.93 13.78 2.11
CA SER A 191 12.76 14.58 1.19
C SER A 191 12.33 14.47 -0.27
N ASN A 192 11.82 13.31 -0.68
CA ASN A 192 11.29 13.08 -2.02
C ASN A 192 9.84 13.56 -2.17
N GLY A 193 9.21 14.05 -1.10
CA GLY A 193 7.82 14.45 -1.09
C GLY A 193 6.84 13.27 -1.10
N CYS A 194 7.28 12.05 -0.88
CA CYS A 194 6.39 10.90 -0.71
C CYS A 194 5.74 10.90 0.69
N GLY A 195 4.59 10.23 0.79
CA GLY A 195 3.94 9.92 2.06
C GLY A 195 4.13 8.46 2.48
N ILE A 196 3.38 8.07 3.51
CA ILE A 196 3.20 6.65 3.89
C ILE A 196 1.73 6.28 3.86
N GLU A 197 1.45 5.02 3.66
CA GLU A 197 0.14 4.43 3.88
C GLU A 197 -0.05 4.11 5.38
N LEU A 198 -1.24 4.37 5.91
CA LEU A 198 -1.77 3.63 7.06
C LEU A 198 -2.66 2.50 6.55
N ASN A 199 -2.04 1.34 6.31
CA ASN A 199 -2.76 0.13 5.91
C ASN A 199 -3.53 -0.43 7.10
N THR A 200 -4.85 -0.60 6.99
CA THR A 200 -5.69 -1.07 8.11
C THR A 200 -5.59 -2.57 8.33
N ASN A 201 -4.90 -3.30 7.45
CA ASN A 201 -4.60 -4.72 7.57
C ASN A 201 -5.86 -5.55 7.87
N ARG A 202 -6.95 -5.28 7.15
CA ARG A 202 -8.24 -5.97 7.32
C ARG A 202 -8.79 -5.93 8.77
N GLY A 203 -8.39 -4.94 9.56
CA GLY A 203 -8.84 -4.76 10.95
C GLY A 203 -7.93 -5.38 12.02
N ASN A 204 -6.81 -6.00 11.63
CA ASN A 204 -5.74 -6.39 12.56
C ASN A 204 -4.90 -5.16 12.97
N GLU A 205 -3.75 -5.40 13.61
CA GLU A 205 -2.76 -4.35 13.85
C GLU A 205 -2.38 -3.68 12.52
N PRO A 206 -2.45 -2.34 12.42
CA PRO A 206 -2.16 -1.63 11.19
C PRO A 206 -0.69 -1.73 10.80
N LEU A 207 -0.42 -1.55 9.51
CA LEU A 207 0.91 -1.66 8.93
C LEU A 207 1.27 -0.31 8.29
N PRO A 208 1.95 0.61 9.00
CA PRO A 208 2.66 0.40 10.26
C PRO A 208 1.83 0.70 11.53
N SER A 209 2.32 0.19 12.68
CA SER A 209 1.71 0.41 14.00
C SER A 209 1.86 1.84 14.53
N GLU A 210 1.15 2.15 15.62
CA GLU A 210 1.14 3.47 16.27
C GLU A 210 2.55 4.04 16.54
N LYS A 211 3.49 3.20 16.98
CA LYS A 211 4.88 3.60 17.29
C LYS A 211 5.54 4.28 16.09
N TRP A 212 5.40 3.69 14.91
CA TRP A 212 6.07 4.15 13.69
C TRP A 212 5.35 5.33 13.05
N LEU A 213 4.02 5.39 13.18
CA LEU A 213 3.24 6.58 12.80
C LEU A 213 3.69 7.82 13.59
N ARG A 214 3.92 7.67 14.90
CA ARG A 214 4.45 8.75 15.75
C ARG A 214 5.86 9.17 15.34
N MET A 215 6.71 8.23 14.95
CA MET A 215 8.04 8.53 14.43
C MET A 215 7.96 9.30 13.10
N TYR A 216 7.16 8.84 12.13
CA TYR A 216 6.97 9.57 10.87
C TYR A 216 6.49 11.01 11.13
N ARG A 217 5.52 11.19 12.05
CA ARG A 217 5.03 12.52 12.43
C ARG A 217 6.11 13.39 13.07
N SER A 218 6.90 12.84 14.01
CA SER A 218 7.94 13.61 14.71
C SER A 218 9.09 14.06 13.79
N LEU A 219 9.31 13.34 12.70
CA LEU A 219 10.26 13.69 11.65
C LEU A 219 9.73 14.75 10.67
N GLY A 220 8.50 15.23 10.86
CA GLY A 220 7.85 16.23 10.01
C GLY A 220 7.00 15.65 8.89
N GLY A 221 6.77 14.34 8.87
CA GLY A 221 5.87 13.68 7.93
C GLY A 221 4.43 14.16 8.06
N GLU A 222 3.78 14.40 6.92
CA GLU A 222 2.39 14.88 6.84
C GLU A 222 1.52 14.11 5.86
N ARG A 223 2.10 13.58 4.78
CA ARG A 223 1.34 12.90 3.73
C ARG A 223 1.05 11.48 4.19
N ILE A 224 -0.22 11.21 4.45
CA ILE A 224 -0.70 9.91 4.88
C ILE A 224 -2.02 9.58 4.22
N THR A 225 -2.12 8.40 3.62
CA THR A 225 -3.36 7.82 3.10
C THR A 225 -3.86 6.74 4.05
N LEU A 226 -5.14 6.38 3.96
CA LEU A 226 -5.66 5.17 4.59
C LEU A 226 -6.08 4.18 3.51
N GLY A 227 -5.75 2.91 3.69
CA GLY A 227 -6.06 1.85 2.74
C GLY A 227 -6.41 0.57 3.45
N SER A 228 -7.44 -0.13 2.99
CA SER A 228 -7.90 -1.39 3.61
C SER A 228 -7.13 -2.62 3.16
N ASP A 229 -6.46 -2.53 2.00
CA ASP A 229 -5.82 -3.66 1.32
C ASP A 229 -6.85 -4.75 0.97
N ALA A 230 -8.07 -4.31 0.64
CA ALA A 230 -9.19 -5.19 0.41
C ALA A 230 -9.06 -5.89 -0.94
N HIS A 231 -8.99 -7.23 -0.87
CA HIS A 231 -9.03 -8.13 -2.03
C HIS A 231 -10.42 -8.73 -2.27
N THR A 232 -11.34 -8.51 -1.32
CA THR A 232 -12.74 -8.92 -1.38
C THR A 232 -13.64 -7.82 -0.83
N PRO A 233 -14.92 -7.76 -1.25
CA PRO A 233 -15.90 -6.76 -0.81
C PRO A 233 -16.04 -6.63 0.71
N GLU A 234 -15.88 -7.73 1.46
CA GLU A 234 -16.02 -7.76 2.92
C GLU A 234 -15.05 -6.83 3.65
N TYR A 235 -13.84 -6.65 3.11
CA TYR A 235 -12.79 -5.87 3.75
C TYR A 235 -12.75 -4.40 3.29
N VAL A 236 -13.58 -4.03 2.31
CA VAL A 236 -13.63 -2.65 1.83
C VAL A 236 -14.02 -1.71 2.96
N GLY A 237 -13.22 -0.66 3.16
CA GLY A 237 -13.41 0.31 4.22
C GLY A 237 -13.19 -0.23 5.64
N CYS A 238 -12.69 -1.48 5.77
CA CYS A 238 -12.49 -2.11 7.06
C CYS A 238 -11.54 -1.27 7.93
N ALA A 239 -11.98 -1.02 9.16
CA ALA A 239 -11.25 -0.28 10.19
C ALA A 239 -10.79 1.15 9.83
N LEU A 240 -11.32 1.78 8.76
CA LEU A 240 -10.93 3.15 8.38
C LEU A 240 -11.22 4.17 9.47
N ARG A 241 -12.41 4.14 10.09
CA ARG A 241 -12.78 5.09 11.17
C ARG A 241 -11.87 4.95 12.38
N GLN A 242 -11.60 3.70 12.79
CA GLN A 242 -10.72 3.38 13.91
C GLN A 242 -9.29 3.89 13.64
N ASN A 243 -8.82 3.75 12.40
CA ASN A 243 -7.49 4.20 11.99
C ASN A 243 -7.40 5.72 11.81
N GLN A 244 -8.48 6.43 11.45
CA GLN A 244 -8.52 7.89 11.54
C GLN A 244 -8.39 8.39 12.99
N GLU A 245 -9.03 7.71 13.95
CA GLU A 245 -8.84 8.01 15.37
C GLU A 245 -7.42 7.69 15.85
N LEU A 246 -6.78 6.64 15.31
CA LEU A 246 -5.36 6.38 15.54
C LEU A 246 -4.48 7.52 15.04
N LEU A 247 -4.71 8.01 13.82
CA LEU A 247 -3.97 9.16 13.28
C LEU A 247 -4.10 10.41 14.17
N LYS A 248 -5.30 10.69 14.68
CA LYS A 248 -5.50 11.79 15.65
C LYS A 248 -4.64 11.61 16.90
N ARG A 249 -4.63 10.40 17.48
CA ARG A 249 -3.79 10.10 18.65
C ARG A 249 -2.30 10.26 18.35
N CYS A 250 -1.88 9.95 17.11
CA CYS A 250 -0.51 10.14 16.64
C CYS A 250 -0.14 11.61 16.36
N GLY A 251 -1.08 12.55 16.44
CA GLY A 251 -0.84 13.99 16.24
C GLY A 251 -1.01 14.46 14.79
N PHE A 252 -1.69 13.67 13.95
CA PHE A 252 -2.17 14.14 12.65
C PHE A 252 -3.50 14.88 12.82
N THR A 253 -3.68 15.95 12.04
CA THR A 253 -4.94 16.70 11.99
C THR A 253 -5.69 16.50 10.67
N ARG A 254 -5.01 15.93 9.67
CA ARG A 254 -5.50 15.71 8.32
C ARG A 254 -4.85 14.47 7.72
N PHE A 255 -5.50 13.88 6.74
CA PHE A 255 -4.95 12.87 5.84
C PHE A 255 -5.12 13.34 4.39
N CYS A 256 -4.49 12.67 3.43
CA CYS A 256 -4.62 13.02 2.02
C CYS A 256 -5.24 11.90 1.19
N CYS A 257 -6.09 12.32 0.27
CA CYS A 257 -6.49 11.63 -0.95
C CYS A 257 -5.63 12.14 -2.11
N PHE A 258 -5.77 11.60 -3.32
CA PHE A 258 -5.03 12.04 -4.49
C PHE A 258 -5.90 12.12 -5.75
N SER A 259 -5.59 13.12 -6.59
CA SER A 259 -6.11 13.21 -7.95
C SER A 259 -5.01 13.66 -8.89
N CYS A 260 -4.84 12.97 -10.02
CA CYS A 260 -3.73 13.16 -10.95
C CYS A 260 -2.36 13.29 -10.23
N ARG A 261 -2.10 12.40 -9.25
CA ARG A 261 -0.90 12.38 -8.38
C ARG A 261 -0.67 13.63 -7.53
N ARG A 262 -1.72 14.43 -7.30
CA ARG A 262 -1.67 15.61 -6.43
C ARG A 262 -2.49 15.38 -5.15
N PRO A 263 -1.93 15.65 -3.96
CA PRO A 263 -2.62 15.41 -2.70
C PRO A 263 -3.79 16.38 -2.52
N GLN A 264 -4.91 15.84 -2.05
CA GLN A 264 -6.11 16.54 -1.62
C GLN A 264 -6.31 16.28 -0.12
N TRP A 265 -6.30 17.35 0.68
CA TRP A 265 -6.29 17.22 2.14
C TRP A 265 -7.71 17.17 2.73
N HIS A 266 -7.91 16.27 3.69
CA HIS A 266 -9.15 16.12 4.44
C HIS A 266 -8.86 16.14 5.94
N ASP A 267 -9.67 16.88 6.69
CA ASP A 267 -9.58 16.92 8.16
C ASP A 267 -9.96 15.56 8.76
N LEU A 268 -9.23 15.16 9.81
CA LEU A 268 -9.50 13.95 10.59
C LEU A 268 -10.63 14.18 11.62
#